data_AF-A0A6A2WSE7-F1
#
_entry.id   AF-A0A6A2WSE7-F1
#
_cell.length_a   1.000
_cell.length_b   1.000
_cell.length_c   1.000
_cell.angle_alpha   90.00
_cell.angle_beta   90.00
_cell.angle_gamma   90.00
#
_symmetry.space_group_name_H-M   'P 1'
#
loop_
_entity.id
_entity.type
_entity.pdbx_description
1 polymer ?
#
loop_
_entity_poly.entity_id
_entity_poly.type
_entity_poly.pdbx_seq_one_letter_code
_entity_poly.pdbx_strand_id
1 'polypeptide(L)'
;MYPGVWTAYILIVFFSWLMVLSLFGISPGTAWTVVHLTHFFVTYHFFHWKKGTPFADDQGIYNGLTWWEQMDNGKQLTPNRKFLTAVPVLLYLIASHTTHYQNPMMFFNTIVVSVLVIAKFPNMHKIMKTGKGRFTFQFNQVNTYV
;
A
#
# COMPACT_ATOMS: atom_id res chain seq x y z
N MET A 1 6.60 5.79 16.36
CA MET A 1 6.60 4.65 15.40
C MET A 1 7.88 3.86 15.61
N TYR A 2 7.80 2.53 15.62
CA TYR A 2 8.96 1.67 15.87
C TYR A 2 9.71 1.38 14.56
N PRO A 3 11.02 1.70 14.45
CA PRO A 3 11.85 1.40 13.28
C PRO A 3 11.74 -0.06 12.79
N GLY A 4 11.47 -0.99 13.71
CA GLY A 4 11.33 -2.42 13.41
C GLY A 4 10.25 -2.77 12.38
N VAL A 5 9.18 -1.98 12.24
CA VAL A 5 8.11 -2.28 11.26
C VAL A 5 8.60 -2.13 9.83
N TRP A 6 9.34 -1.05 9.52
CA TRP A 6 9.90 -0.84 8.18
C TRP A 6 10.97 -1.88 7.85
N THR A 7 11.82 -2.20 8.83
CA THR A 7 12.82 -3.25 8.68
C THR A 7 12.17 -4.61 8.40
N ALA A 8 11.18 -5.01 9.21
CA ALA A 8 10.47 -6.27 8.99
C ALA A 8 9.78 -6.30 7.62
N TYR A 9 9.20 -5.18 7.19
CA TYR A 9 8.57 -5.06 5.88
C TYR A 9 9.56 -5.28 4.73
N ILE A 10 10.73 -4.63 4.78
CA ILE A 10 11.80 -4.79 3.79
C ILE A 10 12.29 -6.25 3.77
N LEU A 11 12.47 -6.86 4.94
CA LEU A 11 12.87 -8.27 5.05
C LEU A 11 11.82 -9.20 4.44
N ILE A 12 10.53 -8.98 4.68
CA ILE A 12 9.45 -9.79 4.08
C ILE A 12 9.52 -9.71 2.55
N VAL A 13 9.70 -8.51 1.98
CA VAL A 13 9.83 -8.34 0.53
C VAL A 13 11.07 -9.08 -0.01
N PHE A 14 12.20 -8.95 0.67
CA PHE A 14 13.45 -9.61 0.29
C PHE A 14 13.36 -11.14 0.36
N PHE A 15 12.84 -11.69 1.46
CA PHE A 15 12.65 -13.13 1.60
C PHE A 15 11.59 -13.69 0.65
N SER A 16 10.56 -12.90 0.30
CA SER A 16 9.61 -13.29 -0.74
C SER A 16 10.29 -13.43 -2.09
N TRP A 17 11.23 -12.54 -2.43
CA TRP A 17 12.04 -12.65 -3.64
C TRP A 17 12.95 -13.88 -3.64
N LEU A 18 13.63 -14.16 -2.52
CA LEU A 18 14.42 -15.39 -2.36
C LEU A 18 13.56 -16.64 -2.52
N MET A 19 12.39 -16.67 -1.91
CA MET A 19 11.44 -17.78 -2.02
C MET A 19 11.01 -18.00 -3.48
N VAL A 20 10.66 -16.93 -4.21
CA VAL A 20 10.29 -17.03 -5.64
C VAL A 20 11.46 -17.58 -6.46
N LEU A 21 12.69 -17.12 -6.21
CA LEU A 21 13.87 -17.65 -6.89
C LEU A 21 14.08 -19.14 -6.61
N SER A 22 14.04 -19.53 -5.34
CA SER A 22 14.30 -20.92 -4.91
C SER A 22 13.23 -21.89 -5.40
N LEU A 23 11.97 -21.49 -5.47
CA LEU A 23 10.87 -22.38 -5.85
C LEU A 23 10.70 -22.51 -7.37
N PHE A 24 10.93 -21.44 -8.13
CA PHE A 24 10.62 -21.43 -9.56
C PHE A 24 11.85 -21.47 -10.47
N GLY A 25 13.07 -21.26 -9.94
CA GLY A 25 14.30 -21.31 -10.74
C GLY A 25 14.37 -20.27 -11.87
N ILE A 26 13.57 -19.20 -11.76
CA ILE A 26 13.47 -18.14 -12.78
C ILE A 26 14.57 -17.09 -12.62
N SER A 27 14.75 -16.25 -13.64
CA SER A 27 15.73 -15.16 -13.58
C SER A 27 15.44 -14.19 -12.43
N PRO A 28 16.49 -13.55 -11.84
CA PRO A 28 16.35 -12.48 -10.85
C PRO A 28 15.34 -11.39 -11.20
N GLY A 29 15.32 -10.94 -12.46
CA GLY A 29 14.41 -9.88 -12.91
C GLY A 29 12.96 -10.35 -13.02
N THR A 30 12.74 -11.58 -13.49
CA THR A 30 11.40 -12.19 -13.50
C THR A 30 10.89 -12.38 -12.07
N ALA A 31 11.74 -12.81 -11.13
CA ALA A 31 11.37 -12.94 -9.73
C ALA A 31 10.94 -11.60 -9.11
N TRP A 32 11.64 -10.50 -9.40
CA TRP A 32 11.22 -9.16 -8.95
C TRP A 32 9.87 -8.75 -9.51
N THR A 33 9.58 -9.08 -10.78
CA THR A 33 8.26 -8.85 -11.38
C THR A 33 7.16 -9.62 -10.65
N VAL A 34 7.37 -10.91 -10.36
CA VAL A 34 6.41 -11.72 -9.59
C VAL A 34 6.16 -11.15 -8.20
N VAL A 35 7.22 -10.74 -7.48
CA VAL A 35 7.10 -10.10 -6.18
C VAL A 35 6.34 -8.78 -6.26
N HIS A 36 6.60 -7.96 -7.28
CA HIS A 36 5.90 -6.70 -7.49
C HIS A 36 4.40 -6.90 -7.76
N LEU A 37 4.03 -7.87 -8.62
CA LEU A 37 2.64 -8.23 -8.87
C LEU A 37 1.94 -8.79 -7.62
N THR A 38 2.63 -9.67 -6.87
CA THR A 38 2.08 -10.24 -5.63
C THR A 38 1.88 -9.16 -4.57
N HIS A 39 2.86 -8.27 -4.41
CA HIS A 39 2.80 -7.11 -3.54
C HIS A 39 1.61 -6.22 -3.88
N PHE A 40 1.35 -5.97 -5.17
CA PHE A 40 0.18 -5.25 -5.63
C PHE A 40 -1.12 -5.87 -5.12
N PHE A 41 -1.35 -7.15 -5.40
CA PHE A 41 -2.61 -7.81 -5.01
C PHE A 41 -2.81 -7.78 -3.49
N VAL A 42 -1.77 -8.13 -2.73
CA VAL A 42 -1.83 -8.17 -1.26
C VAL A 42 -2.08 -6.77 -0.70
N THR A 43 -1.26 -5.79 -1.07
CA THR A 43 -1.35 -4.45 -0.49
C THR A 43 -2.60 -3.71 -0.94
N TYR A 44 -3.06 -3.88 -2.18
CA TYR A 44 -4.31 -3.31 -2.64
C TYR A 44 -5.51 -3.90 -1.87
N HIS A 45 -5.55 -5.23 -1.72
CA HIS A 45 -6.62 -5.88 -0.97
C HIS A 45 -6.68 -5.38 0.48
N PHE A 46 -5.57 -5.37 1.20
CA PHE A 46 -5.58 -4.94 2.60
C PHE A 46 -5.79 -3.44 2.76
N PHE A 47 -5.09 -2.59 2.01
CA PHE A 47 -5.15 -1.15 2.25
C PHE A 47 -6.35 -0.46 1.61
N HIS A 48 -6.82 -0.94 0.45
CA HIS A 48 -7.82 -0.22 -0.34
C HIS A 48 -9.15 -0.98 -0.47
N TRP A 49 -9.19 -2.29 -0.24
CA TRP A 49 -10.44 -3.07 -0.27
C TRP A 49 -11.02 -3.34 1.12
N LYS A 50 -10.20 -3.82 2.07
CA LYS A 50 -10.64 -4.11 3.43
C LYS A 50 -11.07 -2.84 4.16
N LYS A 51 -12.21 -2.92 4.84
CA LYS A 51 -12.81 -1.86 5.66
C LYS A 51 -13.12 -2.34 7.06
N GLY A 52 -13.30 -1.41 7.98
CA GLY A 52 -13.54 -1.70 9.40
C GLY A 52 -12.29 -2.20 10.11
N THR A 53 -12.50 -2.68 11.32
CA THR A 53 -11.49 -3.28 12.20
C THR A 53 -12.07 -4.55 12.81
N PRO A 54 -11.24 -5.56 13.12
CA PRO A 54 -11.70 -6.75 13.82
C PRO A 54 -12.04 -6.50 15.31
N PHE A 55 -11.74 -5.31 15.84
CA PHE A 55 -11.93 -4.97 17.25
C PHE A 55 -13.32 -4.35 17.48
N ALA A 56 -14.12 -4.97 18.36
CA ALA A 56 -15.47 -4.52 18.70
C ALA A 56 -15.51 -3.17 19.46
N ASP A 57 -14.37 -2.76 20.03
CA ASP A 57 -14.25 -1.55 20.86
C ASP A 57 -14.23 -0.25 20.03
N ASP A 58 -14.23 -0.33 18.70
CA ASP A 58 -14.16 0.84 17.82
C ASP A 58 -15.49 1.59 17.66
N GLN A 59 -16.58 1.09 18.28
CA GLN A 59 -17.94 1.62 18.18
C GLN A 59 -18.42 1.83 16.73
N GLY A 60 -17.85 1.08 15.78
CA GLY A 60 -18.16 1.17 14.36
C GLY A 60 -17.62 2.42 13.65
N ILE A 61 -16.75 3.21 14.28
CA ILE A 61 -16.16 4.43 13.70
C ILE A 61 -15.44 4.13 12.37
N TYR A 62 -14.87 2.92 12.23
CA TYR A 62 -14.07 2.56 11.06
C TYR A 62 -14.81 1.72 10.01
N ASN A 63 -16.07 1.34 10.23
CA ASN A 63 -16.83 0.45 9.34
C ASN A 63 -16.90 0.95 7.88
N GLY A 64 -16.89 2.28 7.68
CA GLY A 64 -16.91 2.89 6.35
C GLY A 64 -15.55 3.09 5.70
N LEU A 65 -14.46 3.00 6.47
CA LEU A 65 -13.12 3.43 6.09
C LEU A 65 -12.22 2.25 5.74
N THR A 66 -11.43 2.38 4.67
CA THR A 66 -10.41 1.37 4.35
C THR A 66 -9.23 1.43 5.32
N TRP A 67 -8.42 0.39 5.40
CA TRP A 67 -7.24 0.42 6.29
C TRP A 67 -6.24 1.53 5.92
N TRP A 68 -6.13 1.87 4.63
CA TRP A 68 -5.37 3.03 4.20
C TRP A 68 -5.93 4.32 4.79
N GLU A 69 -7.25 4.47 4.86
CA GLU A 69 -7.90 5.68 5.37
C GLU A 69 -7.77 5.79 6.90
N GLN A 70 -7.80 4.67 7.60
CA GLN A 70 -7.66 4.61 9.06
C GLN A 70 -6.22 4.91 9.53
N MET A 71 -5.21 4.52 8.73
CA MET A 71 -3.80 4.63 9.08
C MET A 71 -3.39 6.03 9.54
N ASP A 72 -2.57 6.09 10.59
CA ASP A 72 -2.09 7.33 11.22
C ASP A 72 -3.23 8.30 11.58
N ASN A 73 -4.37 7.78 12.01
CA ASN A 73 -5.58 8.54 12.34
C ASN A 73 -6.05 9.41 11.16
N GLY A 74 -5.90 8.91 9.93
CA GLY A 74 -6.27 9.61 8.69
C GLY A 74 -5.34 10.75 8.28
N LYS A 75 -4.26 11.02 9.03
CA LYS A 75 -3.27 12.04 8.67
C LYS A 75 -2.58 11.66 7.36
N GLN A 76 -2.61 12.55 6.39
CA GLN A 76 -1.98 12.36 5.09
C GLN A 76 -0.47 12.68 5.15
N LEU A 77 0.30 12.15 4.19
CA LEU A 77 1.73 12.46 4.01
C LEU A 77 2.63 12.23 5.23
N THR A 78 2.21 11.35 6.14
CA THR A 78 3.01 10.87 7.26
C THR A 78 4.21 10.07 6.73
N PRO A 79 5.29 9.91 7.53
CA PRO A 79 6.43 9.07 7.15
C PRO A 79 6.02 7.66 6.70
N ASN A 80 5.00 7.07 7.34
CA ASN A 80 4.52 5.71 7.05
C ASN A 80 3.87 5.64 5.68
N ARG A 81 2.99 6.60 5.38
CA ARG A 81 2.34 6.67 4.07
C ARG A 81 3.35 6.96 2.98
N LYS A 82 4.35 7.82 3.23
CA LYS A 82 5.45 8.07 2.29
C LYS A 82 6.25 6.80 2.01
N PHE A 83 6.64 6.08 3.06
CA PHE A 83 7.34 4.80 2.94
C PHE A 83 6.52 3.78 2.12
N LEU A 84 5.26 3.53 2.49
CA LEU A 84 4.38 2.58 1.82
C LEU A 84 4.01 2.99 0.38
N THR A 85 4.16 4.27 0.03
CA THR A 85 3.99 4.76 -1.35
C THR A 85 5.29 4.63 -2.15
N ALA A 86 6.45 4.79 -1.51
CA ALA A 86 7.75 4.65 -2.16
C ALA A 86 8.10 3.20 -2.51
N VAL A 87 7.72 2.24 -1.67
CA VAL A 87 7.98 0.80 -1.90
C VAL A 87 7.58 0.31 -3.30
N PRO A 88 6.32 0.45 -3.76
CA PRO A 88 5.94 -0.04 -5.08
C PRO A 88 6.69 0.65 -6.21
N VAL A 89 7.07 1.93 -6.04
CA VAL A 89 7.91 2.65 -7.01
C VAL A 89 9.31 2.04 -7.06
N LEU A 90 9.92 1.73 -5.92
CA LEU A 90 11.23 1.06 -5.87
C LEU A 90 11.19 -0.35 -6.46
N LEU A 91 10.14 -1.14 -6.15
CA LEU A 91 9.94 -2.46 -6.73
C LEU A 91 9.81 -2.41 -8.25
N TYR A 92 9.04 -1.45 -8.77
CA TYR A 92 8.92 -1.18 -10.20
C TYR A 92 10.29 -0.88 -10.83
N LEU A 93 11.09 0.00 -10.23
CA LEU A 93 12.40 0.38 -10.76
C LEU A 93 13.36 -0.82 -10.78
N ILE A 94 13.42 -1.60 -9.71
CA ILE A 94 14.26 -2.79 -9.61
C ILE A 94 13.82 -3.83 -10.66
N ALA A 95 12.53 -4.14 -10.74
CA ALA A 95 11.99 -5.10 -11.70
C ALA A 95 12.25 -4.66 -13.15
N SER A 96 12.03 -3.39 -13.48
CA SER A 96 12.23 -2.85 -14.83
C SER A 96 13.70 -2.83 -15.22
N HIS A 97 14.58 -2.44 -14.30
CA HIS A 97 16.02 -2.40 -14.55
C HIS A 97 16.59 -3.82 -14.74
N THR A 98 16.21 -4.76 -13.89
CA THR A 98 16.70 -6.16 -13.93
C THR A 98 16.11 -6.98 -15.07
N THR A 99 14.99 -6.56 -15.65
CA THR A 99 14.43 -7.14 -16.89
C THR A 99 14.89 -6.41 -18.15
N HIS A 100 15.89 -5.52 -18.04
CA HIS A 100 16.41 -4.71 -19.14
C HIS A 100 15.32 -3.97 -19.94
N TYR A 101 14.24 -3.56 -19.26
CA TYR A 101 13.10 -2.88 -19.88
C TYR A 101 12.43 -3.68 -21.01
N GLN A 102 12.58 -5.00 -21.02
CA GLN A 102 12.00 -5.85 -22.05
C GLN A 102 10.47 -5.93 -21.90
N ASN A 103 9.78 -5.88 -23.05
CA ASN A 103 8.36 -6.16 -23.12
C ASN A 103 8.14 -7.68 -23.18
N PRO A 104 7.08 -8.23 -22.54
CA PRO A 104 5.93 -7.55 -21.94
C PRO A 104 6.06 -7.17 -20.44
N MET A 105 7.15 -7.56 -19.76
CA MET A 105 7.29 -7.41 -18.30
C MET A 105 7.24 -5.95 -17.85
N MET A 106 7.84 -5.04 -18.62
CA MET A 106 7.78 -3.61 -18.35
C MET A 106 6.34 -3.07 -18.35
N PHE A 107 5.51 -3.47 -19.31
CA PHE A 107 4.12 -3.00 -19.41
C PHE A 107 3.29 -3.36 -18.18
N PHE A 108 3.36 -4.62 -17.73
CA PHE A 108 2.65 -5.08 -16.53
C PHE A 108 3.12 -4.35 -15.28
N ASN A 109 4.43 -4.19 -15.11
CA ASN A 109 5.02 -3.46 -14.00
C ASN A 109 4.56 -1.99 -13.98
N THR A 110 4.45 -1.33 -15.14
CA THR A 110 3.99 0.07 -15.25
C THR A 110 2.52 0.25 -14.86
N ILE A 111 1.64 -0.65 -15.30
CA ILE A 111 0.22 -0.59 -14.92
C ILE A 111 0.08 -0.72 -13.41
N VAL A 112 0.77 -1.70 -12.83
CA VAL A 112 0.70 -1.98 -11.39
C VAL A 112 1.15 -0.80 -10.55
N VAL A 113 2.32 -0.22 -10.85
CA VAL A 113 2.82 0.92 -10.07
C VAL A 113 1.89 2.14 -10.21
N SER A 114 1.33 2.35 -11.40
CA SER A 114 0.39 3.46 -11.65
C SER A 114 -0.85 3.34 -10.77
N VAL A 115 -1.48 2.15 -10.72
CA VAL A 115 -2.66 1.91 -9.88
C VAL A 115 -2.34 2.09 -8.39
N LEU A 116 -1.21 1.58 -7.91
CA LEU A 116 -0.84 1.69 -6.48
C LEU A 116 -0.56 3.13 -6.06
N VAL A 117 0.18 3.87 -6.89
CA VAL A 117 0.51 5.26 -6.59
C VAL A 117 -0.76 6.11 -6.63
N ILE A 118 -1.63 5.91 -7.61
CA ILE A 118 -2.92 6.62 -7.70
C ILE A 118 -3.78 6.36 -6.47
N ALA A 119 -3.93 5.09 -6.07
CA ALA A 119 -4.71 4.71 -4.89
C ALA A 119 -4.21 5.35 -3.58
N LYS A 120 -2.93 5.72 -3.52
CA LYS A 120 -2.30 6.32 -2.34
C LYS A 120 -2.30 7.85 -2.33
N PHE A 121 -2.69 8.52 -3.42
CA PHE A 121 -2.72 9.97 -3.45
C PHE A 121 -3.79 10.57 -2.53
N PRO A 122 -3.50 11.68 -1.83
CA PRO A 122 -4.45 12.34 -0.93
C PRO A 122 -5.75 12.79 -1.61
N ASN A 123 -5.71 13.08 -2.91
CA ASN A 123 -6.85 13.58 -3.67
C ASN A 123 -7.93 12.49 -3.90
N MET A 124 -7.54 11.21 -3.96
CA MET A 124 -8.49 10.11 -4.12
C MET A 124 -9.35 9.89 -2.87
N HIS A 125 -8.85 10.28 -1.70
CA HIS A 125 -9.60 10.25 -0.44
C HIS A 125 -10.79 11.22 -0.44
N LYS A 126 -10.71 12.32 -1.21
CA LYS A 126 -11.81 13.29 -1.35
C LYS A 126 -12.89 12.77 -2.31
N ILE A 127 -12.49 12.15 -3.42
CA ILE A 127 -13.41 11.61 -4.43
C ILE A 127 -14.25 10.45 -3.86
N MET A 128 -13.65 9.56 -3.06
CA MET A 128 -14.38 8.49 -2.36
C MET A 128 -15.41 9.02 -1.35
N LYS A 129 -15.18 10.21 -0.77
CA LYS A 129 -16.11 10.88 0.16
C LYS A 129 -17.23 11.62 -0.54
N THR A 130 -17.04 12.09 -1.76
CA THR A 130 -18.07 12.81 -2.52
C THR A 130 -19.14 11.88 -3.12
N GLY A 131 -18.82 10.60 -3.38
CA GLY A 131 -19.77 9.62 -3.95
C GLY A 131 -20.78 9.01 -2.97
N LYS A 132 -20.62 9.23 -1.65
CA LYS A 132 -21.62 8.90 -0.64
C LYS A 132 -21.99 10.20 0.06
N GLY A 133 -23.18 10.73 -0.22
CA GLY A 133 -23.69 11.95 0.40
C GLY A 133 -23.66 11.88 1.92
N ARG A 134 -22.58 12.36 2.53
CA ARG A 134 -22.49 12.75 3.93
C ARG A 134 -21.25 13.63 4.13
N PHE A 135 -21.44 14.92 3.89
CA PHE A 135 -20.56 15.96 4.42
C PHE A 135 -20.62 15.92 5.94
N THR A 136 -19.64 15.30 6.57
CA THR A 136 -19.27 15.58 7.96
C THR A 136 -17.82 15.19 8.17
N PHE A 137 -16.91 16.13 7.88
CA PHE A 137 -15.65 16.19 8.60
C PHE A 137 -15.86 17.14 9.78
N GLN A 138 -16.31 16.60 10.91
CA GLN A 138 -16.11 17.27 12.19
C GLN A 138 -14.71 16.88 12.66
N PHE A 139 -13.70 17.59 12.17
CA PHE A 139 -12.44 17.74 12.92
C PHE A 139 -12.63 18.91 13.88
N ASN A 140 -13.40 18.67 14.94
CA ASN A 140 -13.38 19.46 16.16
C ASN A 140 -13.87 18.54 17.28
N GLN A 141 -13.27 18.70 18.47
CA GLN A 141 -13.40 17.85 19.67
C GLN A 141 -12.41 16.67 19.72
N VAL A 142 -11.15 16.93 20.10
CA VAL A 142 -10.54 16.44 21.37
C VAL A 142 -9.38 17.39 21.72
N ASN A 143 -9.74 18.59 22.16
CA ASN A 143 -9.10 19.17 23.35
C ASN A 143 -10.01 18.77 24.52
N THR A 144 -9.44 18.51 25.70
CA THR A 144 -9.99 17.78 26.88
C THR A 144 -9.80 16.26 26.71
N TYR A 145 -8.91 15.57 27.44
CA TYR A 145 -8.63 15.64 28.88
C TYR A 145 -7.14 15.47 29.23
N VAL A 146 -6.75 16.24 30.25
CA VAL A 146 -5.51 16.31 31.06
C VAL A 146 -4.26 16.90 30.40
#